data_AF-A0AAV7LJT3-F1
#
_entry.id   AF-A0AAV7LJT3-F1
#
_cell.length_a   1.000
_cell.length_b   1.000
_cell.length_c   1.000
_cell.angle_alpha   90.00
_cell.angle_beta   90.00
_cell.angle_gamma   90.00
#
_symmetry.space_group_name_H-M   'P 1'
#
loop_
_entity.id
_entity.type
_entity.pdbx_description
1 polymer ?
#
loop_
_entity_poly.entity_id
_entity_poly.type
_entity_poly.pdbx_seq_one_letter_code
_entity_poly.pdbx_strand_id
1 'polypeptide(L)'
;MTPPTTSITTLWETLEVVARGHRIAIAARLNTARCEKRQRLEDEIRVMEATHSRTGSLAVKRQLTALRKQLRSLDGDRAEYALFRTNQKFYAGGDKAGRLLAHCLHMQTASRRVAELRLLGGTLTSH
;
A
#
# COMPACT_ATOMS: atom_id res chain seq x y z
N MET A 1 14.84 -11.07 -43.21
CA MET A 1 14.36 -10.14 -42.16
C MET A 1 15.21 -10.38 -40.92
N THR A 2 16.18 -9.52 -40.65
CA THR A 2 16.99 -9.57 -39.43
C THR A 2 16.16 -9.05 -38.26
N PRO A 3 16.15 -9.71 -37.08
CA PRO A 3 15.42 -9.21 -35.92
C PRO A 3 16.00 -7.85 -35.49
N PRO A 4 15.16 -6.89 -35.08
CA PRO A 4 15.65 -5.61 -34.59
C PRO A 4 16.51 -5.84 -33.36
N THR A 5 17.72 -5.29 -33.35
CA THR A 5 18.66 -5.32 -32.23
C THR A 5 18.15 -4.34 -31.15
N THR A 6 17.01 -4.64 -30.55
CA THR A 6 16.47 -3.85 -29.43
C THR A 6 17.39 -4.05 -28.22
N SER A 7 17.86 -2.95 -27.65
CA SER A 7 18.65 -3.00 -26.42
C SER A 7 17.81 -3.64 -25.31
N ILE A 8 18.47 -4.41 -24.43
CA ILE A 8 17.84 -5.09 -23.30
C ILE A 8 17.06 -4.12 -22.42
N THR A 9 17.52 -2.87 -22.31
CA THR A 9 16.84 -1.77 -21.61
C THR A 9 15.45 -1.50 -22.16
N THR A 10 15.31 -1.35 -23.48
CA THR A 10 14.03 -1.09 -24.15
C THR A 10 13.07 -2.27 -23.98
N LEU A 11 13.57 -3.51 -24.04
CA LEU A 11 12.75 -4.70 -23.78
C LEU A 11 12.25 -4.74 -22.32
N TRP A 12 13.09 -4.37 -21.36
CA TRP A 12 12.70 -4.32 -19.96
C TRP A 12 11.68 -3.22 -19.68
N GLU A 13 11.89 -2.02 -20.20
CA GLU A 13 10.97 -0.89 -20.05
C GLU A 13 9.61 -1.18 -20.69
N THR A 14 9.59 -1.75 -21.90
CA THR A 14 8.35 -2.14 -22.57
C THR A 14 7.60 -3.22 -21.79
N LEU A 15 8.30 -4.23 -21.27
CA LEU A 15 7.70 -5.26 -20.42
C LEU A 15 7.09 -4.65 -19.15
N GLU A 16 7.80 -3.75 -18.48
CA GLU A 16 7.31 -3.10 -17.26
C GLU A 16 6.03 -2.30 -17.52
N VAL A 17 6.02 -1.51 -18.60
CA VAL A 17 4.86 -0.70 -19.00
C VAL A 17 3.66 -1.57 -19.32
N VAL A 18 3.84 -2.65 -20.08
CA VAL A 18 2.76 -3.59 -20.43
C VAL A 18 2.22 -4.28 -19.18
N ALA A 19 3.10 -4.79 -18.32
CA ALA A 19 2.71 -5.44 -17.07
C ALA A 19 1.93 -4.49 -16.15
N ARG A 20 2.37 -3.22 -16.06
CA ARG A 20 1.66 -2.19 -15.31
C ARG A 20 0.29 -1.90 -15.91
N GLY A 21 0.19 -1.78 -17.23
CA GLY A 21 -1.07 -1.58 -17.96
C GLY A 21 -2.10 -2.67 -17.65
N HIS A 22 -1.69 -3.94 -17.68
CA HIS A 22 -2.56 -5.06 -17.31
C HIS A 22 -3.01 -5.00 -15.84
N ARG A 23 -2.10 -4.71 -14.91
CA ARG A 23 -2.46 -4.55 -13.48
C ARG A 23 -3.46 -3.43 -13.27
N ILE A 24 -3.29 -2.28 -13.94
CA ILE A 24 -4.20 -1.15 -13.87
C ILE A 24 -5.57 -1.54 -14.43
N ALA A 25 -5.63 -2.20 -15.59
CA ALA A 25 -6.89 -2.64 -16.20
C ALA A 25 -7.67 -3.60 -15.30
N ILE A 26 -6.98 -4.58 -14.70
CA ILE A 26 -7.59 -5.52 -13.75
C ILE A 26 -8.10 -4.78 -12.51
N ALA A 27 -7.29 -3.87 -11.95
CA ALA A 27 -7.67 -3.09 -10.78
C ALA A 27 -8.89 -2.19 -11.06
N ALA A 28 -8.94 -1.55 -12.23
CA ALA A 28 -10.08 -0.75 -12.66
C ALA A 28 -11.36 -1.59 -12.75
N ARG A 29 -11.30 -2.77 -13.39
CA ARG A 29 -12.43 -3.70 -13.48
C ARG A 29 -12.91 -4.18 -12.11
N LEU A 30 -11.98 -4.46 -11.20
CA LEU A 30 -12.33 -4.87 -9.84
C LEU A 30 -12.98 -3.72 -9.06
N ASN A 31 -12.50 -2.48 -9.26
CA ASN A 31 -13.08 -1.30 -8.63
C ASN A 31 -14.52 -1.05 -9.11
N THR A 32 -14.79 -1.14 -10.42
CA THR A 32 -16.15 -1.00 -10.94
C THR A 32 -17.07 -2.07 -10.38
N ALA A 33 -16.66 -3.34 -10.39
CA ALA A 33 -17.44 -4.45 -9.82
C ALA A 33 -17.75 -4.25 -8.32
N ARG A 34 -16.80 -3.71 -7.55
CA ARG A 34 -17.01 -3.36 -6.13
C ARG A 34 -18.02 -2.23 -5.96
N CYS A 35 -17.92 -1.17 -6.78
CA CYS A 35 -18.87 -0.07 -6.77
C CYS A 35 -20.29 -0.53 -7.12
N GLU A 36 -20.44 -1.34 -8.17
CA GLU A 36 -21.73 -1.92 -8.56
C GLU A 36 -22.32 -2.79 -7.44
N LYS A 37 -21.50 -3.64 -6.80
CA LYS A 37 -21.95 -4.46 -5.68
C LYS A 37 -22.46 -3.60 -4.52
N ARG A 38 -21.75 -2.50 -4.20
CA ARG A 38 -22.17 -1.58 -3.14
C ARG A 38 -23.50 -0.91 -3.47
N GLN A 39 -23.62 -0.39 -4.70
CA GLN A 39 -24.85 0.27 -5.16
C GLN A 39 -26.05 -0.68 -5.13
N ARG A 40 -25.88 -1.92 -5.59
CA ARG A 40 -26.93 -2.95 -5.51
C ARG A 40 -27.40 -3.20 -4.07
N LEU A 41 -26.46 -3.28 -3.11
CA LEU A 41 -26.80 -3.44 -1.70
C LEU A 41 -27.51 -2.21 -1.12
N GLU A 42 -27.08 -1.00 -1.48
CA GLU A 42 -27.72 0.25 -1.08
C GLU A 42 -29.17 0.32 -1.61
N ASP A 43 -29.39 -0.06 -2.87
CA ASP A 43 -30.71 -0.11 -3.50
C ASP A 43 -31.61 -1.18 -2.84
N GLU A 44 -31.06 -2.37 -2.58
CA GLU A 44 -31.80 -3.45 -1.90
C GLU A 44 -32.20 -3.07 -0.48
N ILE A 45 -31.30 -2.41 0.27
CA ILE A 45 -31.59 -1.86 1.60
C ILE A 45 -32.72 -0.84 1.50
N ARG A 46 -32.69 0.08 0.53
CA ARG A 46 -33.72 1.11 0.34
C ARG A 46 -35.10 0.51 0.07
N VAL A 47 -35.18 -0.50 -0.79
CA VAL A 47 -36.43 -1.21 -1.10
C VAL A 47 -36.95 -1.97 0.13
N MET A 48 -36.04 -2.63 0.87
CA MET A 48 -36.38 -3.37 2.08
C MET A 48 -36.81 -2.46 3.22
N GLU A 49 -36.22 -1.27 3.35
CA GLU A 49 -36.62 -0.24 4.32
C GLU A 49 -38.02 0.29 4.03
N ALA A 50 -38.33 0.58 2.76
CA ALA A 50 -39.68 0.96 2.35
C ALA A 50 -40.70 -0.14 2.66
N THR A 51 -40.33 -1.40 2.40
CA THR A 51 -41.18 -2.56 2.67
C THR A 51 -41.39 -2.76 4.18
N HIS A 52 -40.33 -2.66 4.98
CA HIS A 52 -40.42 -2.75 6.43
C HIS A 52 -41.28 -1.65 7.03
N SER A 53 -41.18 -0.43 6.51
CA SER A 53 -41.97 0.72 6.98
C SER A 53 -43.47 0.52 6.75
N ARG A 54 -43.87 -0.20 5.70
CA ARG A 54 -45.28 -0.52 5.43
C ARG A 54 -45.78 -1.74 6.21
N THR A 55 -44.96 -2.78 6.37
CA THR A 55 -45.41 -4.07 6.90
C THR A 55 -45.12 -4.26 8.40
N GLY A 56 -44.12 -3.58 8.96
CA GLY A 56 -43.69 -3.75 10.36
C GLY A 56 -43.12 -5.14 10.70
N SER A 57 -42.93 -6.02 9.71
CA SER A 57 -42.57 -7.43 9.92
C SER A 57 -41.16 -7.62 10.49
N LEU A 58 -41.06 -8.49 11.50
CA LEU A 58 -39.80 -8.87 12.14
C LEU A 58 -38.87 -9.63 11.17
N ALA A 59 -39.43 -10.39 10.22
CA ALA A 59 -38.66 -11.14 9.23
C ALA A 59 -37.92 -10.19 8.27
N VAL A 60 -38.63 -9.15 7.79
CA VAL A 60 -38.08 -8.09 6.93
C VAL A 60 -36.99 -7.32 7.68
N LYS A 61 -37.18 -7.05 8.98
CA LYS A 61 -36.16 -6.40 9.83
C LYS A 61 -34.88 -7.22 9.95
N ARG A 62 -34.98 -8.55 10.08
CA ARG A 62 -33.82 -9.46 10.16
C ARG A 62 -33.03 -9.45 8.84
N GLN A 63 -33.71 -9.56 7.70
CA GLN A 63 -33.07 -9.49 6.38
C GLN A 63 -32.37 -8.15 6.15
N LEU A 64 -33.04 -7.05 6.48
CA LEU A 64 -32.50 -5.70 6.39
C LEU A 64 -31.26 -5.53 7.29
N THR A 65 -31.25 -6.12 8.48
CA THR A 65 -30.08 -6.12 9.37
C THR A 65 -28.90 -6.89 8.75
N ALA A 66 -29.18 -8.01 8.07
CA ALA A 66 -28.16 -8.78 7.36
C ALA A 66 -27.56 -8.01 6.18
N LEU A 67 -28.39 -7.36 5.36
CA LEU A 67 -27.93 -6.51 4.25
C LEU A 67 -27.06 -5.34 4.75
N ARG A 68 -27.52 -4.65 5.80
CA ARG A 68 -26.71 -3.59 6.44
C ARG A 68 -25.39 -4.11 7.01
N LYS A 69 -25.35 -5.34 7.52
CA LYS A 69 -24.10 -5.97 7.98
C LYS A 69 -23.14 -6.22 6.81
N GLN A 70 -23.64 -6.69 5.67
CA GLN A 70 -22.82 -6.88 4.47
C GLN A 70 -22.27 -5.54 3.95
N LEU A 71 -23.09 -4.50 3.90
CA LEU A 71 -22.65 -3.16 3.50
C LEU A 71 -21.56 -2.62 4.44
N ARG A 72 -21.78 -2.70 5.76
CA ARG A 72 -20.78 -2.29 6.77
C ARG A 72 -19.47 -3.06 6.64
N SER A 73 -19.51 -4.34 6.28
CA SER A 73 -18.29 -5.12 6.04
C SER A 73 -17.48 -4.53 4.87
N LEU A 74 -18.15 -4.20 3.75
CA LEU A 74 -17.49 -3.60 2.58
C LEU A 74 -16.90 -2.22 2.90
N ASP A 75 -17.62 -1.41 3.69
CA ASP A 75 -17.12 -0.11 4.13
C ASP A 75 -15.97 -0.25 5.13
N GLY A 76 -16.00 -1.29 5.97
CA GLY A 76 -14.92 -1.66 6.87
C GLY A 76 -13.63 -1.97 6.11
N ASP A 77 -13.67 -2.85 5.11
CA ASP A 77 -12.52 -3.19 4.27
C ASP A 77 -11.95 -1.94 3.57
N ARG A 78 -12.83 -1.03 3.14
CA ARG A 78 -12.43 0.24 2.51
C ARG A 78 -11.76 1.18 3.50
N ALA A 79 -12.30 1.29 4.71
CA ALA A 79 -11.73 2.11 5.78
C ALA A 79 -10.36 1.57 6.20
N GLU A 80 -10.22 0.26 6.36
CA GLU A 80 -8.95 -0.40 6.65
C GLU A 80 -7.92 -0.13 5.54
N TYR A 81 -8.31 -0.28 4.27
CA TYR A 81 -7.43 0.03 3.16
C TYR A 81 -7.03 1.52 3.11
N ALA A 82 -7.94 2.43 3.42
CA ALA A 82 -7.64 3.85 3.51
C ALA A 82 -6.63 4.15 4.63
N LEU A 83 -6.82 3.55 5.80
CA LEU A 83 -5.89 3.64 6.94
C LEU A 83 -4.52 3.04 6.61
N PHE A 84 -4.50 1.90 5.91
CA PHE A 84 -3.25 1.30 5.44
C PHE A 84 -2.50 2.27 4.51
N ARG A 85 -3.19 2.92 3.56
CA ARG A 85 -2.58 3.89 2.64
C ARG A 85 -2.10 5.16 3.32
N THR A 86 -2.80 5.65 4.34
CA THR A 86 -2.32 6.82 5.11
C THR A 86 -1.08 6.45 5.90
N ASN A 87 -1.07 5.28 6.54
CA ASN A 87 0.08 4.77 7.30
C ASN A 87 1.26 4.38 6.41
N GLN A 88 1.05 4.06 5.13
CA GLN A 88 2.13 3.80 4.19
C GLN A 88 3.11 4.99 4.10
N LYS A 89 2.62 6.24 4.14
CA LYS A 89 3.50 7.43 4.17
C LYS A 89 4.30 7.51 5.46
N PHE A 90 3.69 7.14 6.58
CA PHE A 90 4.35 7.08 7.88
C PHE A 90 5.47 6.03 7.87
N TYR A 91 5.20 4.82 7.38
CA TYR A 91 6.22 3.76 7.28
C TYR A 91 7.30 4.05 6.25
N ALA A 92 6.96 4.64 5.10
CA ALA A 92 7.94 5.07 4.09
C ALA A 92 8.90 6.15 4.63
N GLY A 93 8.40 7.03 5.52
CA GLY A 93 9.20 8.04 6.21
C GLY A 93 9.94 7.55 7.45
N GLY A 94 9.47 6.48 8.11
CA GLY A 94 10.02 5.98 9.37
C GLY A 94 11.48 5.50 9.26
N ASP A 95 11.82 4.82 8.18
CA ASP A 95 13.20 4.38 7.90
C ASP A 95 14.14 5.56 7.57
N LYS A 96 13.61 6.76 7.30
CA LYS A 96 14.45 7.93 7.04
C LYS A 96 15.19 8.37 8.30
N ALA A 97 14.53 8.35 9.46
CA ALA A 97 15.14 8.75 10.73
C ALA A 97 16.22 7.75 11.17
N GLY A 98 15.94 6.43 11.06
CA GLY A 98 16.91 5.38 11.35
C GLY A 98 18.14 5.44 10.44
N ARG A 99 17.94 5.61 9.11
CA ARG A 99 19.04 5.77 8.16
C ARG A 99 19.86 7.05 8.39
N LEU A 100 19.22 8.18 8.72
CA LEU A 100 19.91 9.42 9.07
C LEU A 100 20.77 9.24 10.32
N LEU A 101 20.22 8.61 11.36
CA LEU A 101 20.96 8.33 12.59
C LEU A 101 22.16 7.41 12.33
N ALA A 102 21.96 6.32 11.59
CA ALA A 102 23.04 5.41 11.22
C ALA A 102 24.14 6.11 10.42
N HIS A 103 23.75 6.99 9.48
CA HIS A 103 24.68 7.82 8.71
C HIS A 103 25.46 8.80 9.61
N CYS A 104 24.78 9.51 10.52
CA CYS A 104 25.43 10.41 11.48
C CYS A 104 26.40 9.66 12.40
N LEU A 105 26.02 8.48 12.90
CA LEU A 105 26.89 7.64 13.71
C LEU A 105 28.13 7.18 12.92
N HIS A 106 27.96 6.78 11.66
CA HIS A 106 29.07 6.39 10.80
C HIS A 106 30.05 7.56 10.56
N MET A 107 29.54 8.76 10.31
CA MET A 107 30.39 9.97 10.20
C MET A 107 31.10 10.32 11.51
N GLN A 108 30.42 10.14 12.66
CA GLN A 108 31.03 10.34 13.97
C GLN A 108 32.12 9.31 14.28
N THR A 109 31.92 8.03 13.96
CA THR A 109 32.94 7.00 14.17
C THR A 109 34.11 7.18 13.22
N ALA A 110 33.86 7.57 11.96
CA ALA A 110 34.91 7.90 11.00
C ALA A 110 35.74 9.11 11.44
N SER A 111 35.11 10.19 11.93
CA SER A 111 35.83 11.38 12.41
C SER A 111 36.59 11.15 13.71
N ARG A 112 36.14 10.24 14.56
CA ARG A 112 36.83 9.85 15.81
C ARG A 112 37.85 8.73 15.62
N ARG A 113 38.00 8.19 14.41
CA ARG A 113 39.01 7.16 14.12
C ARG A 113 40.39 7.82 14.07
N VAL A 114 41.19 7.61 15.12
CA VAL A 114 42.60 8.00 15.16
C VAL A 114 43.38 7.06 14.24
N ALA A 115 43.90 7.59 13.13
CA ALA A 115 44.60 6.79 12.12
C ALA A 115 45.99 6.33 12.58
N GLU A 116 46.69 7.13 13.39
CA GLU A 116 48.02 6.79 13.92
C GLU A 116 48.24 7.40 15.30
N LEU A 117 48.78 6.60 16.22
CA LEU A 117 49.31 7.07 17.49
C LEU A 117 50.84 7.11 17.37
N ARG A 118 51.43 8.32 17.39
CA ARG A 118 52.89 8.47 17.47
C ARG A 118 53.34 8.26 18.91
N LEU A 119 53.90 7.10 19.22
CA LEU A 119 54.69 6.92 20.44
C LEU A 119 56.06 7.57 20.28
N LEU A 120 56.58 8.18 21.37
CA LEU A 120 57.86 8.91 21.45
C LEU A 120 59.12 8.04 21.21
N GLY A 121 58.99 6.83 20.66
CA GLY A 121 60.07 5.86 20.44
C GLY A 121 60.09 5.20 19.06
N GLY A 122 59.39 5.75 18.06
CA GLY A 122 59.64 5.41 16.65
C GLY A 122 59.20 4.02 16.20
N THR A 123 57.99 3.59 16.55
CA THR A 123 57.36 2.45 15.85
C THR A 123 55.90 2.79 15.52
N LEU A 124 55.60 2.84 14.23
CA LEU A 124 54.26 3.07 13.69
C LEU A 124 53.53 1.73 13.64
N THR A 125 52.58 1.51 14.53
CA THR A 125 51.62 0.40 14.38
C THR A 125 50.36 0.94 13.70
N SER A 126 50.20 0.67 12.40
CA SER A 126 48.95 0.90 11.68
C SER A 126 48.03 -0.32 11.82
N HIS A 127 46.77 -0.10 12.19
CA HIS A 127 45.69 -1.08 12.14
C HIS A 127 44.56 -0.64 11.20
#